data_AF-A0A127T0Q7-F1
#
_entry.id   AF-A0A127T0Q7-F1
#
_cell.length_a   1.000
_cell.length_b   1.000
_cell.length_c   1.000
_cell.angle_alpha   90.00
_cell.angle_beta   90.00
_cell.angle_gamma   90.00
#
_symmetry.space_group_name_H-M   'P 1'
#
loop_
_entity.id
_entity.type
_entity.pdbx_description
1 polymer ?
#
loop_
_entity_poly.entity_id
_entity_poly.type
_entity_poly.pdbx_seq_one_letter_code
_entity_poly.pdbx_strand_id
1 'polypeptide(L)'
;DAFARPRKPAGVDDKKAWLVGGGLASMAAAGFLIRDGQMKPENITILEASGVDGGALDGSGDAETGWKIRGGREMENHFECFWDLYRSVPSLEVDGSVLDEFFWINKDDPNFSLMRTTQERGKNGGTNGKFKMSKRAMDDLMKLVFALPDRLYDKRISNVVSKEFFRSNFWLYWRTMFAFEEWHSALEMKLYVQRFIHHIAGLPDLSALKFTKYNQYDSLVRPLKKWLEDQGVRFKNNHAVVDANFEIIGDTKRATSITIRKPKGKEKVLNLTDNDLLFVTNGSLVENSRWGDHHTPAKFDTTIYEGGAWDLWRKIARQDPSFGNPDNFCTHPEESQWESATITVKDDRIRDYITKICKRETNTGTVS
;
A
#
# COMPACT_ATOMS: atom_id res chain seq x y z
N ASP A 1 5.22 -26.39 7.56
CA ASP A 1 6.12 -25.22 7.62
C ASP A 1 5.46 -23.97 8.21
N ALA A 2 4.32 -23.49 7.72
CA ALA A 2 3.67 -22.23 8.18
C ALA A 2 3.38 -22.10 9.71
N PHE A 3 3.25 -23.23 10.43
CA PHE A 3 3.00 -23.23 11.88
C PHE A 3 4.27 -23.39 12.72
N ALA A 4 5.42 -23.64 12.10
CA ALA A 4 6.69 -23.74 12.82
C ALA A 4 7.07 -22.37 13.41
N ARG A 5 7.65 -22.38 14.61
CA ARG A 5 8.21 -21.18 15.23
C ARG A 5 9.74 -21.19 15.09
N PRO A 6 10.37 -20.10 14.64
CA PRO A 6 11.81 -20.05 14.51
C PRO A 6 12.49 -20.09 15.89
N ARG A 7 13.71 -20.64 15.93
CA ARG A 7 14.59 -20.50 17.09
C ARG A 7 15.07 -19.06 17.18
N LYS A 8 15.39 -18.61 18.41
CA LYS A 8 15.95 -17.27 18.63
C LYS A 8 17.21 -17.08 17.77
N PRO A 9 17.25 -16.06 16.90
CA PRO A 9 18.44 -15.77 16.10
C PRO A 9 19.65 -15.42 16.98
N ALA A 10 20.84 -15.86 16.55
CA ALA A 10 22.06 -15.61 17.28
C ALA A 10 22.40 -14.11 17.36
N GLY A 11 22.82 -13.65 18.55
CA GLY A 11 23.26 -12.27 18.78
C GLY A 11 22.16 -11.20 18.76
N VAL A 12 20.88 -11.58 18.67
CA VAL A 12 19.78 -10.59 18.59
C VAL A 12 19.60 -9.75 19.86
N ASP A 13 20.02 -10.27 21.02
CA ASP A 13 19.95 -9.55 22.30
C ASP A 13 20.79 -8.27 22.32
N ASP A 14 21.86 -8.23 21.51
CA ASP A 14 22.78 -7.10 21.41
C ASP A 14 22.42 -6.15 20.25
N LYS A 15 21.34 -6.45 19.50
CA LYS A 15 20.94 -5.70 18.31
C LYS A 15 19.83 -4.69 18.60
N LYS A 16 19.82 -3.63 17.79
CA LYS A 16 18.78 -2.60 17.74
C LYS A 16 18.26 -2.45 16.33
N ALA A 17 17.03 -1.96 16.19
CA ALA A 17 16.43 -1.68 14.89
C ALA A 17 15.90 -0.25 14.82
N TRP A 18 16.25 0.41 13.72
CA TRP A 18 15.81 1.76 13.35
C TRP A 18 14.98 1.66 12.08
N LEU A 19 13.71 2.02 12.14
CA LEU A 19 12.77 1.88 11.04
C LEU A 19 12.31 3.26 10.60
N VAL A 20 12.56 3.60 9.34
CA VAL A 20 12.26 4.92 8.77
C VAL A 20 10.89 4.90 8.09
N GLY A 21 9.99 5.74 8.60
CA GLY A 21 8.58 5.82 8.24
C GLY A 21 7.71 5.00 9.17
N GLY A 22 6.56 5.54 9.58
CA GLY A 22 5.53 4.92 10.41
C GLY A 22 4.46 4.18 9.60
N GLY A 23 4.75 3.79 8.35
CA GLY A 23 3.83 3.04 7.49
C GLY A 23 3.77 1.54 7.79
N LEU A 24 2.92 0.83 7.05
CA LEU A 24 2.73 -0.63 7.19
C LEU A 24 4.04 -1.41 7.10
N ALA A 25 4.95 -1.05 6.20
CA ALA A 25 6.22 -1.78 6.01
C ALA A 25 7.08 -1.79 7.29
N SER A 26 7.29 -0.62 7.90
CA SER A 26 8.04 -0.50 9.15
C SER A 26 7.33 -1.18 10.32
N MET A 27 6.01 -0.99 10.47
CA MET A 27 5.28 -1.67 11.55
C MET A 27 5.30 -3.20 11.39
N ALA A 28 5.18 -3.71 10.16
CA ALA A 28 5.29 -5.13 9.88
C ALA A 28 6.70 -5.65 10.20
N ALA A 29 7.75 -4.95 9.79
CA ALA A 29 9.13 -5.30 10.14
C ALA A 29 9.34 -5.33 11.65
N ALA A 30 8.81 -4.36 12.41
CA ALA A 30 8.82 -4.37 13.87
C ALA A 30 8.09 -5.60 14.43
N GLY A 31 6.92 -5.95 13.87
CA GLY A 31 6.17 -7.14 14.28
C GLY A 31 6.94 -8.43 14.08
N PHE A 32 7.59 -8.61 12.93
CA PHE A 32 8.45 -9.78 12.68
C PHE A 32 9.73 -9.77 13.53
N LEU A 33 10.35 -8.60 13.78
CA LEU A 33 11.52 -8.49 14.67
C LEU A 33 11.19 -8.94 16.11
N ILE A 34 9.99 -8.66 16.60
CA ILE A 34 9.53 -9.14 17.90
C ILE A 34 9.21 -10.62 17.84
N ARG A 35 8.28 -11.02 16.95
CA ARG A 35 7.70 -12.37 16.96
C ARG A 35 8.71 -13.45 16.58
N ASP A 36 9.46 -13.21 15.51
CA ASP A 36 10.33 -14.21 14.89
C ASP A 36 11.80 -13.89 15.16
N GLY A 37 12.15 -12.60 15.09
CA GLY A 37 13.46 -12.10 15.48
C GLY A 37 13.73 -12.24 16.97
N GLN A 38 12.68 -12.30 17.81
CA GLN A 38 12.80 -12.34 19.27
C GLN A 38 13.71 -11.22 19.80
N MET A 39 13.73 -10.08 19.10
CA MET A 39 14.40 -8.86 19.51
C MET A 39 13.62 -8.22 20.64
N LYS A 40 14.34 -7.73 21.66
CA LYS A 40 13.73 -6.98 22.76
C LYS A 40 12.97 -5.76 22.20
N PRO A 41 11.66 -5.60 22.46
CA PRO A 41 10.87 -4.53 21.85
C PRO A 41 11.42 -3.12 22.09
N GLU A 42 12.01 -2.86 23.25
CA GLU A 42 12.62 -1.58 23.60
C GLU A 42 13.85 -1.22 22.76
N ASN A 43 14.41 -2.19 22.01
CA ASN A 43 15.49 -1.99 21.05
C ASN A 43 15.00 -1.61 19.64
N ILE A 44 13.68 -1.60 19.41
CA ILE A 44 13.06 -1.26 18.13
C ILE A 44 12.53 0.17 18.19
N THR A 45 12.90 1.00 17.20
CA THR A 45 12.47 2.40 17.12
C THR A 45 11.95 2.73 15.73
N ILE A 46 10.70 3.18 15.64
CA ILE A 46 10.06 3.68 14.43
C ILE A 46 10.13 5.21 14.42
N LEU A 47 10.73 5.78 13.38
CA LEU A 47 10.91 7.22 13.17
C LEU A 47 9.94 7.69 12.10
N GLU A 48 8.93 8.47 12.48
CA GLU A 48 7.89 8.98 11.57
C GLU A 48 8.01 10.50 11.43
N ALA A 49 8.05 10.98 10.18
CA ALA A 49 8.22 12.40 9.89
C ALA A 49 6.98 13.23 10.27
N SER A 50 5.78 12.68 10.11
CA SER A 50 4.52 13.33 10.42
C SER A 50 4.08 13.12 11.88
N GLY A 51 2.97 13.75 12.26
CA GLY A 51 2.37 13.60 13.58
C GLY A 51 1.56 12.31 13.78
N VAL A 52 1.35 11.52 12.72
CA VAL A 52 0.48 10.33 12.74
C VAL A 52 1.14 9.17 11.98
N ASP A 53 0.98 7.96 12.48
CA ASP A 53 1.48 6.77 11.78
C ASP A 53 0.47 6.26 10.73
N GLY A 54 0.81 5.19 10.01
CA GLY A 54 -0.03 4.53 9.00
C GLY A 54 0.38 4.82 7.57
N GLY A 55 1.04 5.96 7.32
CA GLY A 55 1.56 6.32 6.01
C GLY A 55 0.47 6.40 4.95
N ALA A 56 0.52 5.50 3.96
CA ALA A 56 -0.50 5.39 2.93
C ALA A 56 -1.81 4.76 3.42
N LEU A 57 -1.85 4.08 4.57
CA LEU A 57 -3.07 3.48 5.13
C LEU A 57 -3.85 4.47 6.01
N ASP A 58 -3.93 5.73 5.60
CA ASP A 58 -4.56 6.78 6.38
C ASP A 58 -6.09 6.77 6.30
N GLY A 59 -6.69 7.29 7.37
CA GLY A 59 -8.12 7.53 7.54
C GLY A 59 -8.29 8.53 8.69
N SER A 60 -9.00 9.62 8.45
CA SER A 60 -9.23 10.66 9.47
C SER A 60 -10.52 11.44 9.20
N GLY A 61 -10.84 12.41 10.06
CA GLY A 61 -12.08 13.18 9.99
C GLY A 61 -13.21 12.51 10.77
N ASP A 62 -14.42 13.01 10.56
CA ASP A 62 -15.64 12.55 11.23
C ASP A 62 -16.89 12.84 10.39
N ALA A 63 -18.07 12.47 10.90
CA ALA A 63 -19.34 12.67 10.21
C ALA A 63 -19.77 14.15 10.08
N GLU A 64 -19.21 15.05 10.90
CA GLU A 64 -19.57 16.48 10.90
C GLU A 64 -18.74 17.28 9.89
N THR A 65 -17.42 17.06 9.91
CA THR A 65 -16.39 17.74 9.12
C THR A 65 -16.01 17.02 7.83
N GLY A 66 -16.40 15.75 7.72
CA GLY A 66 -16.15 14.89 6.56
C GLY A 66 -14.96 13.97 6.76
N TRP A 67 -15.10 12.73 6.28
CA TRP A 67 -14.03 11.75 6.29
C TRP A 67 -12.98 12.04 5.21
N LYS A 68 -11.73 11.76 5.53
CA LYS A 68 -10.56 11.89 4.64
C LYS A 68 -9.87 10.55 4.50
N ILE A 69 -10.06 9.93 3.35
CA ILE A 69 -9.48 8.62 3.02
C ILE A 69 -8.83 8.75 1.64
N ARG A 70 -7.53 8.50 1.53
CA ARG A 70 -6.80 8.61 0.25
C ARG A 70 -7.17 7.51 -0.74
N GLY A 71 -7.52 6.33 -0.25
CA GLY A 71 -7.98 5.21 -1.07
C GLY A 71 -8.47 4.04 -0.23
N GLY A 72 -9.31 3.20 -0.82
CA GLY A 72 -9.60 1.88 -0.28
C GLY A 72 -8.42 0.94 -0.53
N ARG A 73 -8.34 -0.15 0.24
CA ARG A 73 -7.41 -1.24 -0.03
C ARG A 73 -8.21 -2.50 -0.13
N GLU A 74 -7.93 -3.22 -1.19
CA GLU A 74 -8.52 -4.50 -1.52
C GLU A 74 -7.52 -5.58 -1.06
N MET A 75 -8.01 -6.58 -0.33
CA MET A 75 -7.18 -7.70 0.10
C MET A 75 -7.69 -8.99 -0.53
N GLU A 76 -6.84 -10.01 -0.57
CA GLU A 76 -7.20 -11.34 -1.03
C GLU A 76 -6.56 -12.42 -0.15
N ASN A 77 -7.03 -13.66 -0.29
CA ASN A 77 -6.69 -14.75 0.64
C ASN A 77 -5.22 -15.19 0.57
N HIS A 78 -4.52 -14.96 -0.54
CA HIS A 78 -3.11 -15.30 -0.75
C HIS A 78 -2.14 -14.14 -0.47
N PHE A 79 -2.53 -13.14 0.32
CA PHE A 79 -1.57 -12.22 0.94
C PHE A 79 -0.82 -12.94 2.08
N GLU A 80 -0.06 -13.98 1.74
CA GLU A 80 0.52 -14.96 2.66
C GLU A 80 1.27 -14.31 3.82
N CYS A 81 2.22 -13.41 3.53
CA CYS A 81 3.00 -12.72 4.56
C CYS A 81 2.15 -11.76 5.40
N PHE A 82 1.13 -11.15 4.80
CA PHE A 82 0.21 -10.26 5.51
C PHE A 82 -0.61 -11.05 6.52
N TRP A 83 -1.21 -12.16 6.12
CA TRP A 83 -2.00 -13.00 7.01
C TRP A 83 -1.15 -13.71 8.06
N ASP A 84 0.09 -14.06 7.73
CA ASP A 84 1.04 -14.55 8.71
C ASP A 84 1.32 -13.51 9.81
N LEU A 85 1.49 -12.23 9.48
CA LEU A 85 1.61 -11.18 10.49
C LEU A 85 0.30 -11.02 11.30
N TYR A 86 -0.81 -10.78 10.61
CA TYR A 86 -2.07 -10.35 11.25
C TYR A 86 -2.79 -11.45 12.04
N ARG A 87 -2.44 -12.73 11.89
CA ARG A 87 -2.83 -13.77 12.87
C ARG A 87 -2.22 -13.59 14.26
N SER A 88 -1.16 -12.78 14.37
CA SER A 88 -0.46 -12.51 15.64
C SER A 88 -0.86 -11.17 16.27
N VAL A 89 -1.55 -10.31 15.53
CA VAL A 89 -1.99 -8.99 15.96
C VAL A 89 -3.39 -9.12 16.57
N PRO A 90 -3.59 -8.83 17.87
CA PRO A 90 -4.91 -8.84 18.48
C PRO A 90 -5.87 -7.86 17.82
N SER A 91 -7.12 -8.27 17.63
CA SER A 91 -8.20 -7.35 17.26
C SER A 91 -8.48 -6.35 18.39
N LEU A 92 -9.00 -5.19 18.03
CA LEU A 92 -9.50 -4.18 18.98
C LEU A 92 -10.98 -4.36 19.33
N GLU A 93 -11.70 -5.20 18.58
CA GLU A 93 -13.16 -5.31 18.61
C GLU A 93 -13.64 -6.68 19.10
N VAL A 94 -12.89 -7.75 18.84
CA VAL A 94 -13.26 -9.12 19.17
C VAL A 94 -12.15 -9.82 19.97
N ASP A 95 -12.53 -10.86 20.72
CA ASP A 95 -11.58 -11.76 21.37
C ASP A 95 -10.95 -12.70 20.31
N GLY A 96 -9.89 -12.21 19.66
CA GLY A 96 -9.21 -12.88 18.57
C GLY A 96 -8.15 -12.01 17.91
N SER A 97 -7.57 -12.49 16.81
CA SER A 97 -6.65 -11.71 15.99
C SER A 97 -7.39 -10.85 14.96
N VAL A 98 -6.68 -9.89 14.36
CA VAL A 98 -7.18 -9.14 13.19
C VAL A 98 -7.51 -10.09 12.04
N LEU A 99 -6.76 -11.19 11.87
CA LEU A 99 -7.11 -12.21 10.87
C LEU A 99 -8.45 -12.89 11.20
N ASP A 100 -8.73 -13.20 12.46
CA ASP A 100 -9.99 -13.85 12.86
C ASP A 100 -11.18 -12.93 12.56
N GLU A 101 -11.11 -11.67 12.99
CA GLU A 101 -12.13 -10.65 12.69
C GLU A 101 -12.34 -10.51 11.17
N PHE A 102 -11.25 -10.38 10.43
CA PHE A 102 -11.27 -10.24 8.97
C PHE A 102 -11.89 -11.47 8.29
N PHE A 103 -11.56 -12.67 8.77
CA PHE A 103 -12.04 -13.91 8.21
C PHE A 103 -13.54 -14.10 8.45
N TRP A 104 -14.03 -13.80 9.65
CA TRP A 104 -15.45 -13.93 9.99
C TRP A 104 -16.30 -12.94 9.19
N ILE A 105 -15.93 -11.66 9.16
CA ILE A 105 -16.74 -10.65 8.44
C ILE A 105 -16.85 -10.95 6.94
N ASN A 106 -15.77 -11.39 6.30
CA ASN A 106 -15.79 -11.73 4.87
C ASN A 106 -16.46 -13.09 4.57
N LYS A 107 -16.74 -13.90 5.59
CA LYS A 107 -17.56 -15.11 5.45
C LYS A 107 -19.04 -14.81 5.68
N ASP A 108 -19.34 -14.02 6.69
CA ASP A 108 -20.70 -13.62 7.03
C ASP A 108 -21.28 -12.68 5.95
N ASP A 109 -20.41 -11.90 5.32
CA ASP A 109 -20.76 -10.92 4.31
C ASP A 109 -19.76 -10.91 3.14
N PRO A 110 -19.84 -11.89 2.22
CA PRO A 110 -18.89 -12.04 1.13
C PRO A 110 -19.04 -10.91 0.11
N ASN A 111 -17.92 -10.31 -0.30
CA ASN A 111 -17.91 -9.24 -1.29
C ASN A 111 -18.24 -9.75 -2.70
N PHE A 112 -19.07 -9.01 -3.43
CA PHE A 112 -19.27 -9.13 -4.88
C PHE A 112 -19.95 -7.86 -5.40
N SER A 113 -19.93 -7.62 -6.72
CA SER A 113 -20.53 -6.46 -7.38
C SER A 113 -21.71 -6.87 -8.24
N LEU A 114 -22.86 -6.26 -8.00
CA LEU A 114 -24.06 -6.40 -8.84
C LEU A 114 -24.03 -5.46 -10.07
N MET A 115 -23.16 -4.45 -10.05
CA MET A 115 -23.03 -3.45 -11.11
C MET A 115 -21.58 -2.95 -11.18
N ARG A 116 -20.72 -3.70 -11.89
CA ARG A 116 -19.29 -3.36 -12.00
C ARG A 116 -19.02 -2.10 -12.82
N THR A 117 -19.86 -1.83 -13.81
CA THR A 117 -19.69 -0.72 -14.78
C THR A 117 -21.01 -0.07 -15.12
N THR A 118 -20.98 1.24 -15.34
CA THR A 118 -22.13 2.02 -15.80
C THR A 118 -21.75 2.92 -16.97
N GLN A 119 -22.72 3.24 -17.82
CA GLN A 119 -22.62 4.20 -18.92
C GLN A 119 -23.90 5.04 -19.00
N GLU A 120 -23.93 6.07 -19.85
CA GLU A 120 -25.14 6.87 -20.13
C GLU A 120 -25.91 7.29 -18.86
N ARG A 121 -25.20 7.86 -17.88
CA ARG A 121 -25.76 8.33 -16.59
C ARG A 121 -26.40 7.21 -15.76
N GLY A 122 -25.67 6.12 -15.55
CA GLY A 122 -26.05 5.07 -14.57
C GLY A 122 -26.72 3.83 -15.16
N LYS A 123 -26.84 3.72 -16.49
CA LYS A 123 -27.28 2.47 -17.14
C LYS A 123 -26.17 1.42 -17.05
N ASN A 124 -26.55 0.14 -17.04
CA ASN A 124 -25.59 -0.96 -17.05
C ASN A 124 -24.60 -0.82 -18.24
N GLY A 125 -23.31 -0.97 -17.96
CA GLY A 125 -22.24 -0.89 -18.97
C GLY A 125 -22.25 -1.99 -20.03
N GLY A 126 -23.12 -3.00 -19.92
CA GLY A 126 -23.32 -4.04 -20.94
C GLY A 126 -22.14 -4.99 -21.08
N THR A 127 -21.31 -5.09 -20.04
CA THR A 127 -20.15 -5.97 -20.02
C THR A 127 -20.53 -7.42 -19.69
N ASN A 128 -21.63 -7.61 -18.95
CA ASN A 128 -22.22 -8.91 -18.59
C ASN A 128 -21.22 -9.90 -17.97
N GLY A 129 -20.26 -9.39 -17.18
CA GLY A 129 -19.21 -10.20 -16.57
C GLY A 129 -18.19 -10.80 -17.56
N LYS A 130 -18.24 -10.43 -18.84
CA LYS A 130 -17.37 -10.98 -19.89
C LYS A 130 -16.18 -10.08 -20.16
N PHE A 131 -15.02 -10.67 -20.44
CA PHE A 131 -13.80 -9.96 -20.81
C PHE A 131 -13.78 -9.38 -22.23
N LYS A 132 -14.62 -9.91 -23.14
CA LYS A 132 -14.71 -9.45 -24.54
C LYS A 132 -13.34 -9.17 -25.19
N MET A 133 -12.48 -10.18 -25.20
CA MET A 133 -11.15 -10.10 -25.83
C MET A 133 -11.21 -10.69 -27.23
N SER A 134 -10.62 -10.01 -28.21
CA SER A 134 -10.39 -10.57 -29.55
C SER A 134 -9.29 -11.63 -29.49
N LYS A 135 -9.14 -12.44 -30.55
CA LYS A 135 -8.01 -13.38 -30.66
C LYS A 135 -6.66 -12.67 -30.52
N ARG A 136 -6.50 -11.51 -31.17
CA ARG A 136 -5.28 -10.72 -31.07
C ARG A 136 -5.03 -10.21 -29.64
N ALA A 137 -6.06 -9.71 -28.96
CA ALA A 137 -5.93 -9.27 -27.58
C ALA A 137 -5.55 -10.41 -26.62
N MET A 138 -6.08 -11.61 -26.84
CA MET A 138 -5.67 -12.80 -26.10
C MET A 138 -4.22 -13.19 -26.41
N ASP A 139 -3.81 -13.16 -27.68
CA ASP A 139 -2.42 -13.41 -28.07
C ASP A 139 -1.44 -12.41 -27.43
N ASP A 140 -1.81 -11.12 -27.35
CA ASP A 140 -1.02 -10.09 -26.68
C ASP A 140 -0.84 -10.40 -25.18
N LEU A 141 -1.93 -10.75 -24.50
CA LEU A 141 -1.89 -11.13 -23.08
C LEU A 141 -1.00 -12.37 -22.85
N MET A 142 -1.14 -13.40 -23.70
CA MET A 142 -0.30 -14.60 -23.60
C MET A 142 1.18 -14.28 -23.84
N LYS A 143 1.50 -13.46 -24.85
CA LYS A 143 2.88 -13.01 -25.10
C LYS A 143 3.46 -12.25 -23.92
N LEU A 144 2.69 -11.36 -23.30
CA LEU A 144 3.11 -10.64 -22.08
C LEU A 144 3.41 -11.62 -20.93
N VAL A 145 2.52 -12.57 -20.68
CA VAL A 145 2.65 -13.57 -19.61
C VAL A 145 3.82 -14.53 -19.84
N PHE A 146 4.20 -14.81 -21.09
CA PHE A 146 5.35 -15.67 -21.41
C PHE A 146 6.66 -14.93 -21.67
N ALA A 147 6.65 -13.61 -21.86
CA ALA A 147 7.87 -12.83 -22.06
C ALA A 147 8.84 -13.01 -20.88
N LEU A 148 10.13 -13.16 -21.17
CA LEU A 148 11.15 -13.11 -20.12
C LEU A 148 11.20 -11.68 -19.52
N PRO A 149 11.44 -11.51 -18.21
CA PRO A 149 11.43 -10.19 -17.56
C PRO A 149 12.34 -9.15 -18.22
N ASP A 150 13.54 -9.55 -18.62
CA ASP A 150 14.53 -8.71 -19.31
C ASP A 150 14.03 -8.14 -20.64
N ARG A 151 13.08 -8.80 -21.29
CA ARG A 151 12.43 -8.30 -22.51
C ARG A 151 11.39 -7.21 -22.24
N LEU A 152 11.03 -6.97 -20.99
CA LEU A 152 10.04 -5.99 -20.55
C LEU A 152 10.63 -4.82 -19.75
N TYR A 153 11.93 -4.83 -19.45
CA TYR A 153 12.59 -3.71 -18.80
C TYR A 153 12.37 -2.41 -19.59
N ASP A 154 12.01 -1.36 -18.85
CA ASP A 154 11.72 -0.01 -19.36
C ASP A 154 10.63 0.07 -20.44
N LYS A 155 9.82 -0.98 -20.62
CA LYS A 155 8.71 -0.97 -21.58
C LYS A 155 7.40 -0.54 -20.93
N ARG A 156 6.68 0.32 -21.64
CA ARG A 156 5.29 0.65 -21.33
C ARG A 156 4.36 -0.48 -21.77
N ILE A 157 3.20 -0.64 -21.12
CA ILE A 157 2.16 -1.59 -21.56
C ILE A 157 1.80 -1.35 -23.03
N SER A 158 1.62 -0.09 -23.42
CA SER A 158 1.35 0.33 -24.80
C SER A 158 2.43 -0.03 -25.82
N ASN A 159 3.64 -0.39 -25.41
CA ASN A 159 4.68 -0.88 -26.32
C ASN A 159 4.55 -2.37 -26.64
N VAL A 160 3.79 -3.14 -25.85
CA VAL A 160 3.79 -4.61 -25.92
C VAL A 160 2.43 -5.24 -26.18
N VAL A 161 1.34 -4.48 -26.09
CA VAL A 161 -0.02 -4.93 -26.43
C VAL A 161 -0.65 -4.08 -27.53
N SER A 162 -1.62 -4.63 -28.25
CA SER A 162 -2.32 -3.92 -29.33
C SER A 162 -3.48 -3.05 -28.84
N LYS A 163 -3.95 -2.14 -29.70
CA LYS A 163 -5.17 -1.34 -29.46
C LYS A 163 -6.42 -2.20 -29.23
N GLU A 164 -6.44 -3.44 -29.74
CA GLU A 164 -7.57 -4.35 -29.49
C GLU A 164 -7.62 -4.83 -28.04
N PHE A 165 -6.45 -5.00 -27.40
CA PHE A 165 -6.36 -5.29 -25.98
C PHE A 165 -6.97 -4.16 -25.14
N PHE A 166 -6.62 -2.91 -25.44
CA PHE A 166 -7.14 -1.74 -24.72
C PHE A 166 -8.65 -1.49 -24.92
N ARG A 167 -9.25 -2.05 -25.98
CA ARG A 167 -10.70 -1.98 -26.22
C ARG A 167 -11.49 -3.08 -25.52
N SER A 168 -10.82 -4.05 -24.89
CA SER A 168 -11.48 -5.17 -24.21
C SER A 168 -12.08 -4.77 -22.87
N ASN A 169 -13.09 -5.51 -22.42
CA ASN A 169 -13.58 -5.36 -21.05
C ASN A 169 -12.55 -5.83 -20.02
N PHE A 170 -11.64 -6.75 -20.40
CA PHE A 170 -10.53 -7.15 -19.53
C PHE A 170 -9.70 -5.93 -19.12
N TRP A 171 -9.26 -5.12 -20.09
CA TRP A 171 -8.50 -3.91 -19.78
C TRP A 171 -9.30 -2.92 -18.93
N LEU A 172 -10.60 -2.74 -19.22
CA LEU A 172 -11.49 -1.91 -18.42
C LEU A 172 -11.50 -2.34 -16.94
N TYR A 173 -11.70 -3.63 -16.67
CA TYR A 173 -11.71 -4.13 -15.28
C TYR A 173 -10.33 -4.02 -14.64
N TRP A 174 -9.29 -4.43 -15.36
CA TRP A 174 -7.91 -4.46 -14.88
C TRP A 174 -7.41 -3.07 -14.50
N ARG A 175 -7.52 -2.11 -15.43
CA ARG A 175 -7.00 -0.76 -15.24
C ARG A 175 -7.72 -0.01 -14.11
N THR A 176 -9.02 -0.24 -13.95
CA THR A 176 -9.82 0.46 -12.93
C THR A 176 -9.71 -0.18 -11.54
N MET A 177 -9.42 -1.49 -11.46
CA MET A 177 -9.16 -2.17 -10.19
C MET A 177 -7.76 -1.84 -9.67
N PHE A 178 -6.75 -1.88 -10.54
CA PHE A 178 -5.34 -1.75 -10.14
C PHE A 178 -4.73 -0.38 -10.45
N ALA A 179 -5.52 0.58 -10.93
CA ALA A 179 -5.08 1.93 -11.33
C ALA A 179 -3.92 1.93 -12.35
N PHE A 180 -3.91 0.97 -13.29
CA PHE A 180 -2.93 0.94 -14.37
C PHE A 180 -3.25 1.98 -15.45
N GLU A 181 -2.21 2.61 -15.97
CA GLU A 181 -2.24 3.43 -17.17
C GLU A 181 -1.45 2.80 -18.31
N GLU A 182 -1.75 3.18 -19.55
CA GLU A 182 -1.12 2.57 -20.74
C GLU A 182 0.39 2.82 -20.84
N TRP A 183 0.90 3.80 -20.10
CA TRP A 183 2.32 4.13 -20.00
C TRP A 183 3.03 3.49 -18.80
N HIS A 184 2.31 2.80 -17.91
CA HIS A 184 2.93 2.08 -16.80
C HIS A 184 3.73 0.86 -17.27
N SER A 185 4.51 0.30 -16.34
CA SER A 185 5.42 -0.82 -16.57
C SER A 185 4.71 -2.06 -17.10
N ALA A 186 5.14 -2.54 -18.27
CA ALA A 186 4.73 -3.82 -18.81
C ALA A 186 5.19 -4.99 -17.93
N LEU A 187 6.34 -4.86 -17.28
CA LEU A 187 6.83 -5.88 -16.34
C LEU A 187 5.89 -6.02 -15.15
N GLU A 188 5.43 -4.91 -14.56
CA GLU A 188 4.48 -4.96 -13.46
C GLU A 188 3.14 -5.55 -13.90
N MET A 189 2.63 -5.17 -15.08
CA MET A 189 1.41 -5.79 -15.61
C MET A 189 1.56 -7.32 -15.77
N LYS A 190 2.69 -7.80 -16.30
CA LYS A 190 3.00 -9.23 -16.38
C LYS A 190 2.95 -9.88 -14.99
N LEU A 191 3.65 -9.29 -14.01
CA LEU A 191 3.73 -9.83 -12.65
C LEU A 191 2.35 -9.88 -11.99
N TYR A 192 1.51 -8.86 -12.17
CA TYR A 192 0.13 -8.88 -11.65
C TYR A 192 -0.71 -9.98 -12.30
N VAL A 193 -0.62 -10.18 -13.63
CA VAL A 193 -1.36 -11.26 -14.30
C VAL A 193 -0.94 -12.62 -13.76
N GLN A 194 0.36 -12.84 -13.57
CA GLN A 194 0.86 -14.09 -12.98
C GLN A 194 0.45 -14.24 -11.51
N ARG A 195 0.53 -13.15 -10.73
CA ARG A 195 0.26 -13.13 -9.29
C ARG A 195 -1.21 -13.39 -8.96
N PHE A 196 -2.14 -12.90 -9.78
CA PHE A 196 -3.57 -12.99 -9.53
C PHE A 196 -4.31 -13.92 -10.50
N ILE A 197 -3.60 -14.79 -11.22
CA ILE A 197 -4.22 -15.69 -12.21
C ILE A 197 -5.30 -16.60 -11.61
N HIS A 198 -5.16 -16.99 -10.35
CA HIS A 198 -6.15 -17.80 -9.62
C HIS A 198 -7.45 -17.03 -9.32
N HIS A 199 -7.43 -15.70 -9.37
CA HIS A 199 -8.59 -14.82 -9.16
C HIS A 199 -9.20 -14.28 -10.44
N ILE A 200 -8.73 -14.73 -11.61
CA ILE A 200 -9.20 -14.21 -12.90
C ILE A 200 -10.73 -14.29 -13.04
N ALA A 201 -11.37 -15.34 -12.51
CA ALA A 201 -12.81 -15.52 -12.57
C ALA A 201 -13.58 -14.47 -11.73
N GLY A 202 -12.98 -13.96 -10.66
CA GLY A 202 -13.59 -12.96 -9.77
C GLY A 202 -13.29 -11.51 -10.17
N LEU A 203 -12.50 -11.28 -11.23
CA LEU A 203 -12.20 -9.92 -11.71
C LEU A 203 -13.45 -9.15 -12.19
N PRO A 204 -14.40 -9.75 -12.95
CA PRO A 204 -15.56 -9.02 -13.45
C PRO A 204 -16.58 -8.63 -12.37
N ASP A 205 -16.64 -9.36 -11.25
CA ASP A 205 -17.64 -9.18 -10.20
C ASP A 205 -17.04 -8.90 -8.81
N LEU A 206 -15.72 -8.77 -8.70
CA LEU A 206 -15.00 -8.51 -7.44
C LEU A 206 -15.13 -9.60 -6.38
N SER A 207 -15.63 -10.80 -6.71
CA SER A 207 -15.89 -11.88 -5.74
C SER A 207 -14.65 -12.43 -5.04
N ALA A 208 -13.47 -12.19 -5.62
CA ALA A 208 -12.19 -12.56 -5.02
C ALA A 208 -11.76 -11.62 -3.88
N LEU A 209 -12.20 -10.36 -3.93
CA LEU A 209 -11.79 -9.32 -3.00
C LEU A 209 -12.37 -9.53 -1.61
N LYS A 210 -11.64 -9.04 -0.62
CA LYS A 210 -12.02 -9.05 0.80
C LYS A 210 -11.66 -7.71 1.41
N PHE A 211 -12.46 -7.25 2.36
CA PHE A 211 -12.32 -5.93 2.97
C PHE A 211 -12.33 -6.02 4.49
N THR A 212 -11.66 -5.07 5.12
CA THR A 212 -11.72 -4.86 6.57
C THR A 212 -13.06 -4.22 6.94
N LYS A 213 -13.47 -4.37 8.21
CA LYS A 213 -14.71 -3.78 8.75
C LYS A 213 -14.77 -2.27 8.60
N TYR A 214 -13.66 -1.60 8.88
CA TYR A 214 -13.50 -0.15 8.70
C TYR A 214 -12.41 0.16 7.67
N ASN A 215 -12.06 1.44 7.54
CA ASN A 215 -10.88 1.85 6.80
C ASN A 215 -9.60 1.17 7.36
N GLN A 216 -8.53 1.16 6.56
CA GLN A 216 -7.30 0.45 6.90
C GLN A 216 -6.55 1.08 8.08
N TYR A 217 -6.74 2.37 8.36
CA TYR A 217 -6.17 2.97 9.56
C TYR A 217 -6.77 2.32 10.81
N ASP A 218 -8.08 2.26 10.88
CA ASP A 218 -8.79 1.71 12.04
C ASP A 218 -8.67 0.19 12.16
N SER A 219 -8.73 -0.52 11.04
CA SER A 219 -8.79 -1.99 11.08
C SER A 219 -7.42 -2.68 11.01
N LEU A 220 -6.35 -1.96 10.62
CA LEU A 220 -5.02 -2.55 10.43
C LEU A 220 -3.95 -1.77 11.19
N VAL A 221 -3.84 -0.46 10.95
CA VAL A 221 -2.78 0.37 11.57
C VAL A 221 -2.95 0.47 13.07
N ARG A 222 -4.15 0.80 13.56
CA ARG A 222 -4.41 0.96 15.00
C ARG A 222 -4.18 -0.35 15.79
N PRO A 223 -4.71 -1.52 15.38
CA PRO A 223 -4.42 -2.79 16.06
C PRO A 223 -2.92 -3.12 16.08
N LEU A 224 -2.25 -2.99 14.93
CA LEU A 224 -0.83 -3.30 14.81
C LEU A 224 0.02 -2.35 15.67
N LYS A 225 -0.25 -1.04 15.61
CA LYS A 225 0.43 -0.05 16.44
C LYS A 225 0.22 -0.33 17.93
N LYS A 226 -1.03 -0.54 18.37
CA LYS A 226 -1.33 -0.84 19.77
C LYS A 226 -0.55 -2.07 20.24
N TRP A 227 -0.57 -3.14 19.45
CA TRP A 227 0.17 -4.36 19.78
C TRP A 227 1.68 -4.10 19.90
N LEU A 228 2.28 -3.30 19.01
CA LEU A 228 3.70 -2.94 19.09
C LEU A 228 4.02 -2.05 20.30
N GLU A 229 3.16 -1.07 20.61
CA GLU A 229 3.32 -0.19 21.78
C GLU A 229 3.20 -0.96 23.09
N ASP A 230 2.21 -1.85 23.21
CA ASP A 230 2.00 -2.71 24.39
C ASP A 230 3.21 -3.64 24.64
N GLN A 231 3.93 -4.04 23.58
CA GLN A 231 5.17 -4.82 23.69
C GLN A 231 6.39 -3.97 24.11
N GLY A 232 6.36 -2.65 23.90
CA GLY A 232 7.43 -1.73 24.27
C GLY A 232 8.22 -1.11 23.10
N VAL A 233 7.73 -1.22 21.86
CA VAL A 233 8.34 -0.55 20.69
C VAL A 233 8.27 0.96 20.84
N ARG A 234 9.34 1.65 20.45
CA ARG A 234 9.41 3.12 20.54
C ARG A 234 8.94 3.79 19.24
N PHE A 235 7.79 4.46 19.30
CA PHE A 235 7.34 5.35 18.25
C PHE A 235 7.87 6.77 18.48
N LYS A 236 8.41 7.39 17.41
CA LYS A 236 8.91 8.77 17.41
C LYS A 236 8.32 9.52 16.22
N ASN A 237 7.11 10.03 16.39
CA ASN A 237 6.47 10.94 15.43
C ASN A 237 7.16 12.31 15.42
N ASN A 238 6.97 13.07 14.35
CA ASN A 238 7.65 14.35 14.08
C ASN A 238 9.19 14.25 14.09
N HIS A 239 9.75 13.09 13.75
CA HIS A 239 11.18 12.82 13.61
C HIS A 239 11.47 12.32 12.20
N ALA A 240 11.85 13.23 11.30
CA ALA A 240 12.18 12.88 9.92
C ALA A 240 13.64 12.41 9.82
N VAL A 241 13.89 11.28 9.17
CA VAL A 241 15.25 10.91 8.74
C VAL A 241 15.49 11.61 7.40
N VAL A 242 16.49 12.48 7.36
CA VAL A 242 16.74 13.37 6.21
C VAL A 242 18.04 13.04 5.48
N ASP A 243 18.83 12.13 6.05
CA ASP A 243 20.01 11.55 5.44
C ASP A 243 20.38 10.21 6.10
N ALA A 244 21.04 9.33 5.35
CA ALA A 244 21.58 8.06 5.83
C ALA A 244 22.89 7.76 5.11
N ASN A 245 23.97 7.55 5.85
CA ASN A 245 25.30 7.35 5.30
C ASN A 245 25.73 5.89 5.39
N PHE A 246 26.44 5.43 4.38
CA PHE A 246 26.92 4.06 4.25
C PHE A 246 28.44 4.05 4.01
N GLU A 247 29.12 3.11 4.67
CA GLU A 247 30.47 2.69 4.28
C GLU A 247 30.33 1.53 3.30
N ILE A 248 30.99 1.67 2.15
CA ILE A 248 30.92 0.71 1.05
C ILE A 248 32.35 0.25 0.75
N ILE A 249 32.62 -1.03 1.03
CA ILE A 249 33.92 -1.66 0.82
C ILE A 249 33.70 -2.93 -0.01
N GLY A 250 34.01 -2.85 -1.31
CA GLY A 250 33.68 -3.91 -2.27
C GLY A 250 32.18 -4.19 -2.28
N ASP A 251 31.81 -5.44 -2.01
CA ASP A 251 30.41 -5.88 -1.95
C ASP A 251 29.75 -5.67 -0.58
N THR A 252 30.52 -5.25 0.44
CA THR A 252 29.98 -5.00 1.79
C THR A 252 29.49 -3.57 1.90
N LYS A 253 28.24 -3.42 2.37
CA LYS A 253 27.60 -2.12 2.60
C LYS A 253 27.11 -2.04 4.03
N ARG A 254 27.58 -1.05 4.78
CA ARG A 254 27.24 -0.85 6.19
C ARG A 254 26.68 0.54 6.42
N ALA A 255 25.46 0.64 6.96
CA ALA A 255 24.94 1.92 7.42
C ALA A 255 25.77 2.41 8.63
N THR A 256 26.32 3.61 8.56
CA THR A 256 27.21 4.19 9.59
C THR A 256 26.54 5.29 10.40
N SER A 257 25.57 5.99 9.81
CA SER A 257 24.81 7.01 10.53
C SER A 257 23.48 7.34 9.85
N ILE A 258 22.55 7.90 10.63
CA ILE A 258 21.36 8.59 10.13
C ILE A 258 21.27 10.00 10.72
N THR A 259 20.81 10.96 9.93
CA THR A 259 20.52 12.33 10.38
C THR A 259 19.03 12.47 10.62
N ILE A 260 18.65 12.73 11.87
CA ILE A 260 17.26 12.87 12.31
C ILE A 260 16.95 14.34 12.56
N ARG A 261 16.01 14.89 11.80
CA ARG A 261 15.41 16.20 12.06
C ARG A 261 14.29 16.04 13.09
N LYS A 262 14.50 16.61 14.27
CA LYS A 262 13.58 16.58 15.42
C LYS A 262 12.48 17.64 15.29
N PRO A 263 11.45 17.59 16.16
CA PRO A 263 10.51 18.69 16.30
C PRO A 263 11.25 20.02 16.51
N LYS A 264 10.77 21.10 15.88
CA LYS A 264 11.41 22.43 15.87
C LYS A 264 12.68 22.56 14.99
N GLY A 265 12.93 21.60 14.09
CA GLY A 265 13.94 21.72 13.03
C GLY A 265 15.38 21.41 13.43
N LYS A 266 15.64 21.03 14.70
CA LYS A 266 16.99 20.67 15.13
C LYS A 266 17.39 19.30 14.58
N GLU A 267 18.49 19.24 13.85
CA GLU A 267 19.05 17.99 13.36
C GLU A 267 19.98 17.34 14.40
N LYS A 268 19.97 16.00 14.43
CA LYS A 268 20.85 15.19 15.26
C LYS A 268 21.34 14.02 14.42
N VAL A 269 22.66 13.86 14.35
CA VAL A 269 23.28 12.66 13.81
C VAL A 269 23.26 11.55 14.86
N LEU A 270 22.84 10.36 14.44
CA LEU A 270 22.92 9.12 15.21
C LEU A 270 23.90 8.19 14.49
N ASN A 271 25.01 7.86 15.16
CA ASN A 271 25.96 6.87 14.67
C ASN A 271 25.40 5.47 14.91
N LEU A 272 25.56 4.60 13.90
CA LEU A 272 25.13 3.21 13.92
C LEU A 272 26.36 2.31 14.06
N THR A 273 26.17 1.19 14.74
CA THR A 273 27.16 0.13 14.89
C THR A 273 26.78 -1.08 14.02
N ASP A 274 27.63 -2.10 13.96
CA ASP A 274 27.34 -3.36 13.27
C ASP A 274 26.13 -4.12 13.87
N ASN A 275 25.67 -3.70 15.05
CA ASN A 275 24.50 -4.24 15.72
C ASN A 275 23.23 -3.38 15.58
N ASP A 276 23.32 -2.25 14.87
CA ASP A 276 22.16 -1.42 14.54
C ASP A 276 21.65 -1.77 13.13
N LEU A 277 20.46 -2.34 13.06
CA LEU A 277 19.76 -2.63 11.80
C LEU A 277 18.98 -1.39 11.36
N LEU A 278 19.14 -0.99 10.10
CA LEU A 278 18.41 0.14 9.51
C LEU A 278 17.45 -0.37 8.43
N PHE A 279 16.16 -0.11 8.62
CA PHE A 279 15.10 -0.41 7.64
C PHE A 279 14.55 0.90 7.11
N VAL A 280 14.67 1.13 5.80
CA VAL A 280 14.21 2.38 5.16
C VAL A 280 13.04 2.08 4.24
N THR A 281 11.90 2.75 4.48
CA THR A 281 10.85 2.82 3.47
C THR A 281 11.26 3.88 2.44
N ASN A 282 11.80 3.44 1.29
CA ASN A 282 12.32 4.32 0.26
C ASN A 282 11.23 4.80 -0.70
N GLY A 283 11.03 6.12 -0.78
CA GLY A 283 9.94 6.73 -1.55
C GLY A 283 8.56 6.54 -0.90
N SER A 284 7.56 7.27 -1.41
CA SER A 284 6.18 7.16 -0.94
C SER A 284 5.19 7.66 -1.99
N LEU A 285 4.13 6.88 -2.22
CA LEU A 285 3.03 7.22 -3.14
C LEU A 285 2.11 8.32 -2.59
N VAL A 286 2.18 8.61 -1.29
CA VAL A 286 1.38 9.65 -0.63
C VAL A 286 2.23 10.84 -0.17
N GLU A 287 3.52 10.86 -0.55
CA GLU A 287 4.33 12.05 -0.37
C GLU A 287 3.73 13.20 -1.18
N ASN A 288 3.73 14.39 -0.61
CA ASN A 288 3.17 15.60 -1.20
C ASN A 288 1.68 15.60 -1.54
N SER A 289 0.90 14.60 -1.14
CA SER A 289 -0.56 14.68 -1.27
C SER A 289 -1.08 15.93 -0.55
N ARG A 290 -1.96 16.69 -1.21
CA ARG A 290 -2.62 17.87 -0.66
C ARG A 290 -4.11 17.61 -0.59
N TRP A 291 -4.75 18.15 0.44
CA TRP A 291 -6.19 18.07 0.60
C TRP A 291 -6.83 19.35 0.08
N GLY A 292 -7.86 19.19 -0.74
CA GLY A 292 -8.86 20.22 -1.00
C GLY A 292 -10.04 20.09 -0.02
N ASP A 293 -11.12 20.79 -0.34
CA ASP A 293 -12.41 20.69 0.32
C ASP A 293 -13.55 20.91 -0.69
N HIS A 294 -14.78 21.07 -0.21
CA HIS A 294 -15.96 21.25 -1.05
C HIS A 294 -15.90 22.47 -1.99
N HIS A 295 -15.09 23.48 -1.66
CA HIS A 295 -14.98 24.74 -2.39
C HIS A 295 -13.56 25.04 -2.89
N THR A 296 -12.57 24.27 -2.44
CA THR A 296 -11.16 24.49 -2.74
C THR A 296 -10.56 23.22 -3.35
N PRO A 297 -10.03 23.26 -4.60
CA PRO A 297 -9.39 22.10 -5.19
C PRO A 297 -8.11 21.72 -4.43
N ALA A 298 -7.79 20.42 -4.41
CA ALA A 298 -6.50 19.94 -3.93
C ALA A 298 -5.37 20.49 -4.82
N LYS A 299 -4.28 20.97 -4.21
CA LYS A 299 -3.13 21.47 -4.97
C LYS A 299 -2.30 20.30 -5.49
N PHE A 300 -2.01 20.29 -6.78
CA PHE A 300 -1.02 19.37 -7.34
C PHE A 300 0.39 19.88 -7.04
N ASP A 301 1.07 19.21 -6.12
CA ASP A 301 2.41 19.58 -5.65
C ASP A 301 3.44 18.54 -6.10
N THR A 302 4.26 18.93 -7.07
CA THR A 302 5.28 18.10 -7.71
C THR A 302 6.66 18.26 -7.08
N THR A 303 6.79 19.11 -6.07
CA THR A 303 8.10 19.50 -5.53
C THR A 303 8.69 18.39 -4.67
N ILE A 304 9.89 17.92 -5.01
CA ILE A 304 10.65 17.02 -4.11
C ILE A 304 11.35 17.90 -3.07
N TYR A 305 10.75 17.96 -1.88
CA TYR A 305 11.26 18.76 -0.77
C TYR A 305 12.44 18.10 -0.08
N GLU A 306 13.39 18.92 0.37
CA GLU A 306 14.53 18.46 1.16
C GLU A 306 14.07 17.81 2.48
N GLY A 307 14.54 16.58 2.72
CA GLY A 307 14.15 15.77 3.87
C GLY A 307 12.82 15.02 3.71
N GLY A 308 12.21 15.04 2.52
CA GLY A 308 11.15 14.09 2.15
C GLY A 308 11.68 12.69 1.84
N ALA A 309 10.79 11.72 1.67
CA ALA A 309 11.11 10.32 1.38
C ALA A 309 11.82 10.16 0.02
N TRP A 310 11.42 10.89 -1.02
CA TRP A 310 12.09 10.89 -2.31
C TRP A 310 13.48 11.56 -2.25
N ASP A 311 13.64 12.63 -1.47
CA ASP A 311 14.95 13.27 -1.25
C ASP A 311 15.90 12.35 -0.47
N LEU A 312 15.42 11.70 0.59
CA LEU A 312 16.17 10.70 1.34
C LEU A 312 16.64 9.57 0.40
N TRP A 313 15.74 9.01 -0.41
CA TRP A 313 16.12 7.96 -1.35
C TRP A 313 17.14 8.45 -2.38
N ARG A 314 17.01 9.67 -2.91
CA ARG A 314 18.04 10.27 -3.80
C ARG A 314 19.40 10.37 -3.13
N LYS A 315 19.48 10.78 -1.86
CA LYS A 315 20.74 10.86 -1.10
C LYS A 315 21.37 9.48 -0.89
N ILE A 316 20.56 8.46 -0.59
CA ILE A 316 21.03 7.08 -0.46
C ILE A 316 21.51 6.55 -1.82
N ALA A 317 20.71 6.68 -2.88
CA ALA A 317 21.02 6.21 -4.23
C ALA A 317 22.31 6.82 -4.84
N ARG A 318 22.67 8.03 -4.44
CA ARG A 318 23.93 8.67 -4.86
C ARG A 318 25.19 8.00 -4.30
N GLN A 319 25.08 7.24 -3.22
CA GLN A 319 26.23 6.58 -2.58
C GLN A 319 26.61 5.28 -3.30
N ASP A 320 25.64 4.56 -3.87
CA ASP A 320 25.89 3.34 -4.66
C ASP A 320 24.70 3.04 -5.61
N PRO A 321 24.95 2.71 -6.90
CA PRO A 321 23.89 2.39 -7.86
C PRO A 321 22.97 1.23 -7.46
N SER A 322 23.43 0.28 -6.63
CA SER A 322 22.62 -0.85 -6.16
C SER A 322 21.51 -0.44 -5.18
N PHE A 323 21.51 0.80 -4.68
CA PHE A 323 20.41 1.36 -3.89
C PHE A 323 19.24 1.88 -4.74
N GLY A 324 19.29 1.67 -6.06
CA GLY A 324 18.20 1.94 -6.99
C GLY A 324 18.23 3.34 -7.58
N ASN A 325 17.24 3.64 -8.42
CA ASN A 325 17.12 4.90 -9.14
C ASN A 325 15.74 5.55 -8.85
N PRO A 326 15.63 6.42 -7.83
CA PRO A 326 14.36 7.06 -7.47
C PRO A 326 13.75 7.88 -8.61
N ASP A 327 14.58 8.46 -9.48
CA ASP A 327 14.12 9.37 -10.51
C ASP A 327 13.24 8.70 -11.56
N ASN A 328 13.33 7.38 -11.72
CA ASN A 328 12.41 6.60 -12.56
C ASN A 328 10.95 6.63 -12.06
N PHE A 329 10.71 7.02 -10.80
CA PHE A 329 9.39 6.97 -10.17
C PHE A 329 8.83 8.35 -9.80
N CYS A 330 9.70 9.32 -9.51
CA CYS A 330 9.29 10.60 -8.90
C CYS A 330 9.51 11.84 -9.78
N THR A 331 10.02 11.70 -11.01
CA THR A 331 10.31 12.85 -11.90
C THR A 331 9.20 13.18 -12.90
N HIS A 332 8.27 12.25 -13.13
CA HIS A 332 7.11 12.39 -14.02
C HIS A 332 5.79 12.27 -13.24
N PRO A 333 5.50 13.19 -12.31
CA PRO A 333 4.32 13.10 -11.45
C PRO A 333 3.00 13.15 -12.25
N GLU A 334 2.98 13.74 -13.44
CA GLU A 334 1.86 13.69 -14.38
C GLU A 334 1.53 12.28 -14.86
N GLU A 335 2.49 11.36 -14.86
CA GLU A 335 2.33 9.96 -15.26
C GLU A 335 2.04 9.03 -14.06
N SER A 336 2.14 9.52 -12.81
CA SER A 336 1.97 8.71 -11.59
C SER A 336 0.89 9.24 -10.62
N GLN A 337 0.28 10.38 -10.92
CA GLN A 337 -0.79 10.97 -10.10
C GLN A 337 -2.19 10.51 -10.51
N TRP A 338 -3.09 10.50 -9.53
CA TRP A 338 -4.53 10.40 -9.69
C TRP A 338 -5.18 11.14 -8.52
N GLU A 339 -6.41 11.60 -8.71
CA GLU A 339 -7.16 12.32 -7.68
C GLU A 339 -8.24 11.41 -7.08
N SER A 340 -8.42 11.52 -5.76
CA SER A 340 -9.52 10.90 -5.04
C SER A 340 -10.32 11.93 -4.26
N ALA A 341 -11.60 11.64 -4.06
CA ALA A 341 -12.49 12.44 -3.24
C ALA A 341 -13.33 11.54 -2.34
N THR A 342 -13.42 11.88 -1.07
CA THR A 342 -14.35 11.25 -0.12
C THR A 342 -15.56 12.16 0.03
N ILE A 343 -16.76 11.64 -0.28
CA ILE A 343 -18.01 12.40 -0.22
C ILE A 343 -18.81 11.92 0.99
N THR A 344 -19.01 12.81 1.97
CA THR A 344 -19.89 12.55 3.12
C THR A 344 -21.22 13.26 2.89
N VAL A 345 -22.31 12.50 2.83
CA VAL A 345 -23.66 13.05 2.59
C VAL A 345 -24.50 12.98 3.86
N LYS A 346 -25.23 14.08 4.15
CA LYS A 346 -26.09 14.22 5.36
C LYS A 346 -27.56 13.85 5.11
N ASP A 347 -27.95 13.64 3.86
CA ASP A 347 -29.30 13.26 3.46
C ASP A 347 -29.28 12.11 2.43
N ASP A 348 -30.45 11.54 2.16
CA ASP A 348 -30.58 10.30 1.38
C ASP A 348 -30.68 10.53 -0.14
N ARG A 349 -30.72 11.77 -0.62
CA ARG A 349 -30.97 12.05 -2.05
C ARG A 349 -29.95 11.40 -2.96
N ILE A 350 -28.66 11.47 -2.60
CA ILE A 350 -27.57 10.82 -3.35
C ILE A 350 -27.59 9.31 -3.11
N ARG A 351 -27.93 8.87 -1.89
CA ARG A 351 -27.97 7.45 -1.51
C ARG A 351 -29.00 6.65 -2.29
N ASP A 352 -30.16 7.24 -2.59
CA ASP A 352 -31.19 6.61 -3.42
C ASP A 352 -30.66 6.28 -4.82
N TYR A 353 -29.85 7.16 -5.41
CA TYR A 353 -29.24 6.89 -6.72
C TYR A 353 -28.17 5.81 -6.63
N ILE A 354 -27.33 5.83 -5.58
CA ILE A 354 -26.32 4.78 -5.33
C ILE A 354 -27.01 3.43 -5.17
N THR A 355 -28.03 3.33 -4.32
CA THR A 355 -28.84 2.13 -4.09
C THR A 355 -29.46 1.60 -5.38
N LYS A 356 -30.03 2.50 -6.21
CA LYS A 356 -30.58 2.14 -7.53
C LYS A 356 -29.53 1.59 -8.49
N ILE A 357 -28.27 2.02 -8.41
CA ILE A 357 -27.19 1.54 -9.29
C ILE A 357 -26.59 0.24 -8.73
N CYS A 358 -26.17 0.26 -7.48
CA CYS A 358 -25.49 -0.85 -6.78
C CYS A 358 -26.43 -2.00 -6.43
N LYS A 359 -27.75 -1.77 -6.43
CA LYS A 359 -28.79 -2.76 -6.10
C LYS A 359 -28.74 -3.30 -4.66
N ARG A 360 -28.16 -2.51 -3.75
CA ARG A 360 -28.07 -2.80 -2.32
C ARG A 360 -28.36 -1.56 -1.51
N GLU A 361 -28.92 -1.76 -0.32
CA GLU A 361 -29.07 -0.69 0.66
C GLU A 361 -27.69 -0.17 1.08
N THR A 362 -27.62 1.12 1.41
CA THR A 362 -26.39 1.75 1.87
C THR A 362 -26.47 2.01 3.37
N ASN A 363 -25.33 2.18 4.05
CA ASN A 363 -25.26 2.48 5.50
C ASN A 363 -25.73 1.35 6.43
N THR A 364 -25.63 0.11 5.97
CA THR A 364 -25.95 -1.11 6.73
C THR A 364 -24.83 -1.53 7.69
N GLY A 365 -23.61 -0.99 7.52
CA GLY A 365 -22.41 -1.46 8.22
C GLY A 365 -21.88 -2.80 7.70
N THR A 366 -22.43 -3.29 6.60
CA THR A 366 -21.96 -4.47 5.87
C THR A 366 -20.90 -4.07 4.83
N VAL A 367 -19.99 -4.99 4.54
CA VAL A 367 -18.97 -4.90 3.49
C VAL A 367 -19.61 -5.00 2.10
N SER A 368 -20.60 -5.90 1.91
CA SER A 368 -21.31 -6.08 0.64
C SER A 368 -22.49 -5.12 0.49
#